data_AF-A0A7C4TKM2-F1
#
_entry.id   AF-A0A7C4TKM2-F1
#
_cell.length_a   1.000
_cell.length_b   1.000
_cell.length_c   1.000
_cell.angle_alpha   90.00
_cell.angle_beta   90.00
_cell.angle_gamma   90.00
#
_symmetry.space_group_name_H-M   'P 1'
#
loop_
_entity.id
_entity.type
_entity.pdbx_description
1 polymer ?
#
loop_
_entity_poly.entity_id
_entity_poly.type
_entity_poly.pdbx_seq_one_letter_code
_entity_poly.pdbx_strand_id
1 'polypeptide(L)'
;MGGLIVELSCPEHGLERFTVKVIRRFNISPEEIIPKFRTKPEYDLSGIIVGREVNTKEVQKYLENYLREKGIWERVLSIKLV
;
A
#
# COMPACT_ATOMS: atom_id res chain seq x y z
N MET A 1 5.12 -4.80 -13.78
CA MET A 1 5.13 -3.96 -12.55
C MET A 1 3.70 -3.90 -12.06
N GLY A 2 3.42 -4.41 -10.86
CA GLY A 2 2.08 -4.37 -10.27
C GLY A 2 1.96 -3.26 -9.24
N GLY A 3 0.76 -2.73 -9.06
CA GLY A 3 0.40 -1.75 -8.04
C GLY A 3 -0.91 -2.14 -7.36
N LEU A 4 -1.12 -1.62 -6.16
CA LEU A 4 -2.41 -1.68 -5.49
C LEU A 4 -3.06 -0.31 -5.59
N ILE A 5 -4.30 -0.30 -6.04
CA ILE A 5 -5.13 0.89 -6.12
C ILE A 5 -6.05 0.87 -4.92
N VAL A 6 -5.98 1.92 -4.13
CA VAL A 6 -6.83 2.12 -2.96
C VAL A 6 -7.80 3.24 -3.28
N GLU A 7 -9.09 2.94 -3.14
CA GLU A 7 -10.19 3.89 -3.26
C GLU A 7 -10.66 4.22 -1.83
N LEU A 8 -10.70 5.51 -1.50
CA LEU A 8 -11.08 6.04 -0.19
C LEU A 8 -12.25 7.02 -0.31
N SER A 9 -13.02 7.15 0.77
CA SER A 9 -13.98 8.23 0.97
C SER A 9 -13.41 9.26 1.94
N CYS A 10 -13.22 10.49 1.45
CA CYS A 10 -12.76 11.64 2.21
C CYS A 10 -13.93 12.61 2.44
N PRO A 11 -14.15 13.07 3.68
CA PRO A 11 -15.26 13.98 3.99
C PRO A 11 -15.13 15.35 3.30
N GLU A 12 -13.91 15.80 2.99
CA GLU A 12 -13.66 17.11 2.37
C GLU A 12 -13.75 17.09 0.85
N HIS A 13 -13.20 16.05 0.21
CA HIS A 13 -13.04 15.98 -1.25
C HIS A 13 -13.87 14.89 -1.93
N GLY A 14 -14.64 14.08 -1.17
CA GLY A 14 -15.49 13.02 -1.70
C GLY A 14 -14.75 11.70 -1.90
N LEU A 15 -14.46 11.31 -3.14
CA LEU A 15 -13.85 10.02 -3.46
C LEU A 15 -12.40 10.23 -3.90
N GLU A 16 -11.46 9.71 -3.11
CA GLU A 16 -10.02 9.79 -3.38
C GLU A 16 -9.48 8.45 -3.85
N ARG A 17 -8.50 8.48 -4.74
CA ARG A 17 -7.86 7.27 -5.26
C ARG A 17 -6.36 7.47 -5.31
N PHE A 18 -5.61 6.52 -4.76
CA PHE A 18 -4.16 6.50 -4.90
C PHE A 18 -3.64 5.11 -5.25
N THR A 19 -2.46 5.10 -5.86
CA THR A 19 -1.77 3.86 -6.25
C THR A 19 -0.55 3.65 -5.39
N VAL A 20 -0.53 2.54 -4.65
CA VAL A 20 0.62 2.05 -3.91
C VAL A 20 1.46 1.18 -4.85
N LYS A 21 2.68 1.61 -5.15
CA LYS A 21 3.59 0.86 -6.03
C LYS A 21 4.17 -0.35 -5.29
N VAL A 22 4.11 -1.54 -5.88
CA VAL A 22 4.77 -2.73 -5.36
C VAL A 22 6.11 -2.92 -6.09
N ILE A 23 7.20 -2.79 -5.35
CA ILE A 23 8.57 -2.80 -5.89
C ILE A 23 9.25 -4.09 -5.45
N ARG A 24 9.44 -5.04 -6.36
CA ARG A 24 10.20 -6.25 -6.09
C ARG A 24 11.70 -5.97 -6.04
N ARG A 25 12.37 -6.43 -4.98
CA ARG A 25 13.83 -6.37 -4.84
C ARG A 25 14.44 -7.74 -4.59
N PHE A 26 15.63 -7.94 -5.14
CA PHE A 26 16.39 -9.20 -5.03
C PHE A 26 17.50 -9.16 -3.99
N ASN A 27 17.83 -7.95 -3.49
CA ASN A 27 18.87 -7.73 -2.47
C ASN A 27 18.30 -7.57 -1.06
N ILE A 28 17.12 -8.14 -0.81
CA ILE A 28 16.46 -8.17 0.50
C ILE A 28 16.00 -9.59 0.79
N SER A 29 15.59 -9.84 2.03
CA SER A 29 15.07 -11.15 2.42
C SER A 29 13.87 -11.53 1.53
N PRO A 30 13.79 -12.80 1.09
CA PRO A 30 12.84 -13.20 0.05
C PRO A 30 11.37 -13.07 0.45
N GLU A 31 11.07 -13.16 1.75
CA GLU A 31 9.74 -13.09 2.35
C GLU A 31 9.46 -11.72 2.98
N GLU A 32 10.37 -10.76 2.81
CA GLU A 32 10.32 -9.49 3.52
C GLU A 32 9.45 -8.44 2.81
N ILE A 33 8.68 -7.71 3.61
CA ILE A 33 7.78 -6.64 3.17
C ILE A 33 8.18 -5.37 3.91
N ILE A 34 8.65 -4.36 3.17
CA ILE A 34 9.12 -3.09 3.72
C ILE A 34 8.24 -1.96 3.18
N PRO A 35 7.58 -1.18 4.05
CA PRO A 35 6.84 0.00 3.60
C PRO A 35 7.82 1.08 3.12
N LYS A 36 7.51 1.69 1.98
CA LYS A 36 8.27 2.81 1.42
C LYS A 36 7.48 4.09 1.60
N PHE A 37 7.97 4.94 2.49
CA PHE A 37 7.38 6.25 2.74
C PHE A 37 8.00 7.32 1.83
N ARG A 38 7.20 8.31 1.45
CA ARG A 38 7.70 9.58 0.90
C ARG A 38 8.25 10.42 2.05
N THR A 39 9.28 11.20 1.75
CA THR A 39 9.90 12.10 2.73
C THR A 39 9.33 13.52 2.63
N LYS A 40 8.77 13.92 1.48
CA LYS A 40 8.16 15.23 1.22
C LYS A 40 7.06 15.11 0.15
N PRO A 41 6.02 15.96 0.16
CA PRO A 41 5.71 16.99 1.16
C PRO A 41 5.22 16.41 2.50
N GLU A 42 4.57 15.25 2.50
CA GLU A 42 4.06 14.57 3.71
C GLU A 42 4.61 13.14 3.83
N TYR A 43 4.73 12.65 5.06
CA TYR A 43 5.28 11.32 5.36
C TYR A 43 4.22 10.24 5.16
N ASP A 44 3.99 9.90 3.88
CA ASP A 44 2.95 8.97 3.48
C ASP A 44 3.47 7.75 2.74
N LEU A 45 2.68 6.67 2.80
CA LEU A 45 2.99 5.42 2.13
C LEU A 45 2.96 5.64 0.62
N SER A 46 4.12 5.60 -0.03
CA SER A 46 4.24 5.77 -1.47
C SER A 46 4.40 4.45 -2.22
N GLY A 47 4.72 3.38 -1.51
CA GLY A 47 4.91 2.06 -2.09
C GLY A 47 5.25 1.02 -1.03
N ILE A 48 5.34 -0.22 -1.47
CA ILE A 48 5.75 -1.36 -0.66
C ILE A 48 6.88 -2.05 -1.42
N ILE A 49 8.01 -2.23 -0.77
CA ILE A 49 9.13 -3.02 -1.28
C ILE A 49 8.91 -4.45 -0.81
N VAL A 50 8.99 -5.41 -1.72
CA VAL A 50 8.71 -6.82 -1.41
C VAL A 50 9.85 -7.71 -1.91
N GLY A 51 10.13 -8.75 -1.14
CA GLY A 51 11.03 -9.82 -1.54
C GLY A 51 10.48 -10.65 -2.70
N ARG A 52 11.30 -11.56 -3.20
CA ARG A 52 10.99 -12.39 -4.38
C ARG A 52 9.84 -13.39 -4.16
N GLU A 53 9.68 -13.88 -2.93
CA GLU A 53 8.73 -14.95 -2.57
C GLU A 53 7.43 -14.40 -1.98
N VAL A 54 7.35 -13.08 -1.77
CA VAL A 54 6.13 -12.41 -1.30
C VAL A 54 5.03 -12.49 -2.35
N ASN A 55 3.91 -13.07 -1.94
CA ASN A 55 2.72 -13.20 -2.75
C ASN A 55 1.85 -11.93 -2.68
N THR A 56 1.10 -11.68 -3.72
CA THR A 56 0.22 -10.50 -3.84
C THR A 56 -0.81 -10.42 -2.72
N LYS A 57 -1.32 -11.57 -2.26
CA LYS A 57 -2.25 -11.64 -1.12
C LYS A 57 -1.62 -11.14 0.18
N GLU A 58 -0.33 -11.38 0.38
CA GLU A 58 0.39 -10.92 1.56
C GLU A 58 0.60 -9.42 1.52
N VAL A 59 0.92 -8.87 0.34
CA VAL A 59 1.02 -7.41 0.14
C VAL A 59 -0.31 -6.73 0.41
N GLN A 60 -1.41 -7.31 -0.07
CA GLN A 60 -2.75 -6.79 0.17
C GLN A 60 -3.07 -6.81 1.68
N LYS A 61 -2.89 -7.97 2.34
CA LYS A 61 -3.12 -8.11 3.78
C LYS A 61 -2.26 -7.15 4.61
N TYR A 62 -1.00 -6.95 4.22
CA TYR A 62 -0.12 -5.98 4.85
C TYR A 62 -0.67 -4.55 4.72
N LEU A 63 -1.12 -4.17 3.52
CA LEU A 63 -1.72 -2.85 3.28
C LEU A 63 -3.02 -2.65 4.07
N GLU A 64 -3.87 -3.68 4.14
CA GLU A 64 -5.10 -3.66 4.95
C GLU A 64 -4.80 -3.43 6.43
N ASN A 65 -3.83 -4.17 6.98
CA ASN A 65 -3.39 -3.99 8.37
C ASN A 65 -2.83 -2.58 8.60
N TYR A 66 -1.98 -2.09 7.71
CA TYR A 66 -1.41 -0.73 7.81
C TYR A 66 -2.51 0.35 7.82
N LEU A 67 -3.52 0.24 6.95
CA LEU A 67 -4.64 1.19 6.89
C LEU A 67 -5.54 1.10 8.13
N ARG A 68 -5.68 -0.09 8.73
CA ARG A 68 -6.38 -0.30 10.01
C ARG A 68 -5.63 0.36 11.17
N GLU A 69 -4.33 0.13 11.28
CA GLU A 69 -3.49 0.74 12.32
C GLU A 69 -3.48 2.28 12.23
N LYS A 70 -3.61 2.83 11.02
CA LYS A 70 -3.74 4.27 10.80
C LYS A 70 -5.14 4.83 11.05
N GLY A 71 -6.15 3.99 11.32
CA GLY A 71 -7.54 4.42 11.52
C GLY A 71 -8.23 4.90 10.24
N ILE A 72 -7.65 4.64 9.06
CA ILE A 72 -8.20 5.06 7.77
C ILE A 72 -9.10 3.96 7.17
N TRP A 73 -9.05 2.74 7.70
CA TRP A 73 -9.76 1.57 7.18
C TRP A 73 -11.26 1.78 6.95
N GLU A 74 -11.95 2.47 7.86
CA GLU A 74 -13.39 2.75 7.74
C GLU A 74 -13.74 3.61 6.52
N ARG A 75 -12.75 4.35 6.00
CA ARG A 75 -12.86 5.19 4.80
C ARG A 75 -12.48 4.44 3.54
N VAL A 76 -11.90 3.24 3.64
CA VAL A 76 -11.49 2.46 2.46
C VAL A 76 -12.72 1.84 1.81
N LEU A 77 -12.96 2.17 0.55
CA LEU A 77 -14.06 1.63 -0.24
C LEU A 77 -13.65 0.35 -0.97
N SER A 78 -12.42 0.32 -1.51
CA SER A 78 -11.97 -0.78 -2.37
C SER A 78 -10.45 -0.80 -2.50
N ILE A 79 -9.87 -2.00 -2.54
CA ILE A 79 -8.45 -2.24 -2.86
C ILE A 79 -8.40 -3.18 -4.05
N LYS A 80 -7.81 -2.72 -5.17
CA LYS A 80 -7.70 -3.49 -6.41
C LYS A 80 -6.24 -3.62 -6.83
N LEU A 81 -5.85 -4.83 -7.25
CA LEU A 81 -4.56 -5.06 -7.89
C LEU A 81 -4.62 -4.62 -9.36
N VAL A 82 -3.60 -3.90 -9.83
CA VAL A 82 -3.42 -3.48 -11.23
C VAL A 82 -2.00 -3.79 -11.71
#